data_AF-A0A7C6ZRN6-F1
#
_entry.id   AF-A0A7C6ZRN6-F1
#
_cell.length_a   1.000
_cell.length_b   1.000
_cell.length_c   1.000
_cell.angle_alpha   90.00
_cell.angle_beta   90.00
_cell.angle_gamma   90.00
#
_symmetry.space_group_name_H-M   'P 1'
#
loop_
_entity.id
_entity.type
_entity.pdbx_description
1 polymer ?
#
loop_
_entity_poly.entity_id
_entity_poly.type
_entity_poly.pdbx_seq_one_letter_code
_entity_poly.pdbx_strand_id
1 'polypeptide(L)'
;MHRTILPLRTDSSQQQRVNPRESVQVAVHIVAEVMAPERAQRTADVWLAMNAGHLLSVENPELLLDEPLQWRFDVYLTTPDLTNSGTVTRTLLGRLSVDATTGAVIAPDAVIEELTARATARSLRAA
;
A
#
# COMPACT_ATOMS: atom_id res chain seq x y z
N MET A 1 -43.35 -12.68 0.80
CA MET A 1 -42.04 -13.36 0.69
C MET A 1 -42.16 -14.47 -0.34
N HIS A 2 -41.63 -14.28 -1.54
CA HIS A 2 -41.64 -15.30 -2.60
C HIS A 2 -40.21 -15.72 -2.89
N ARG A 3 -39.98 -17.02 -2.72
CA ARG A 3 -38.73 -17.73 -2.89
C ARG A 3 -38.81 -18.43 -4.25
N THR A 4 -38.00 -18.02 -5.20
CA THR A 4 -37.89 -18.70 -6.49
C THR A 4 -36.65 -19.58 -6.49
N ILE A 5 -36.88 -20.88 -6.68
CA ILE A 5 -35.89 -21.95 -6.76
C ILE A 5 -35.52 -22.11 -8.24
N LEU A 6 -34.23 -22.09 -8.58
CA LEU A 6 -33.72 -22.46 -9.90
C LEU A 6 -33.35 -23.96 -9.89
N PRO A 7 -33.78 -24.75 -10.89
CA PRO A 7 -33.52 -26.18 -10.91
C PRO A 7 -32.07 -26.48 -11.34
N LEU A 8 -31.41 -27.34 -10.56
CA LEU A 8 -30.23 -28.08 -11.01
C LEU A 8 -30.64 -29.10 -12.08
N ARG A 9 -29.90 -29.14 -13.19
CA ARG A 9 -29.85 -30.30 -14.07
C ARG A 9 -28.39 -30.65 -14.33
N THR A 10 -27.95 -31.74 -13.71
CA THR A 10 -26.76 -32.51 -14.05
C THR A 10 -27.00 -33.21 -15.39
N ASP A 11 -26.09 -33.01 -16.35
CA ASP A 11 -25.47 -34.13 -17.07
C ASP A 11 -24.17 -33.69 -17.74
N SER A 12 -23.21 -34.60 -17.64
CA SER A 12 -21.79 -34.46 -17.90
C SER A 12 -21.46 -34.60 -19.38
N SER A 13 -20.77 -33.63 -19.99
CA SER A 13 -19.69 -33.88 -20.97
C SER A 13 -18.96 -32.59 -21.36
N GLN A 14 -17.68 -32.54 -20.98
CA GLN A 14 -16.55 -32.00 -21.73
C GLN A 14 -16.79 -30.80 -22.67
N GLN A 15 -16.47 -29.60 -22.18
CA GLN A 15 -15.61 -28.58 -22.82
C GLN A 15 -15.82 -27.26 -22.07
N GLN A 16 -15.02 -27.00 -21.04
CA GLN A 16 -15.04 -25.72 -20.33
C GLN A 16 -14.27 -24.69 -21.18
N ARG A 17 -14.91 -24.26 -22.27
CA ARG A 17 -14.59 -23.00 -22.95
C ARG A 17 -15.05 -21.89 -22.02
N VAL A 18 -14.10 -21.17 -21.41
CA VAL A 18 -14.38 -19.92 -20.70
C VAL A 18 -15.11 -18.99 -21.68
N ASN A 19 -16.38 -18.73 -21.39
CA ASN A 19 -17.25 -17.93 -22.24
C ASN A 19 -16.88 -16.44 -22.02
N PRO A 20 -16.46 -15.68 -23.04
CA PRO A 20 -16.05 -14.27 -22.90
C PRO A 20 -17.23 -13.31 -22.60
N ARG A 21 -18.33 -13.82 -22.03
CA ARG A 21 -19.61 -13.11 -21.82
C ARG A 21 -19.95 -12.84 -20.35
N GLU A 22 -19.03 -13.05 -19.41
CA GLU A 22 -19.25 -12.75 -17.99
C GLU A 22 -18.27 -11.69 -17.45
N SER A 23 -18.03 -10.61 -18.20
CA SER A 23 -17.48 -9.40 -17.61
C SER A 23 -18.63 -8.49 -17.18
N VAL A 24 -18.59 -8.00 -15.94
CA VAL A 24 -19.51 -7.00 -15.43
C VAL A 24 -18.80 -5.65 -15.46
N GLN A 25 -19.36 -4.68 -16.18
CA GLN A 25 -18.89 -3.31 -16.13
C GLN A 25 -19.50 -2.64 -14.90
N VAL A 26 -18.64 -2.18 -13.98
CA VAL A 26 -19.07 -1.44 -12.79
C VAL A 26 -18.56 0.00 -12.92
N ALA A 27 -19.48 0.96 -12.83
CA ALA A 27 -19.15 2.37 -12.71
C ALA A 27 -19.25 2.77 -11.24
N VAL A 28 -18.14 3.24 -10.66
CA VAL A 28 -18.09 3.71 -9.27
C VAL A 28 -17.92 5.22 -9.28
N HIS A 29 -18.85 5.93 -8.66
CA HIS A 29 -18.78 7.37 -8.46
C HIS A 29 -18.44 7.64 -6.99
N ILE A 30 -17.32 8.33 -6.76
CA ILE A 30 -16.77 8.56 -5.42
C ILE A 30 -16.66 10.05 -5.20
N VAL A 31 -17.32 10.52 -4.14
CA VAL A 31 -17.19 11.88 -3.63
C VAL A 31 -16.70 11.75 -2.21
N ALA A 32 -15.45 12.11 -1.98
CA ALA A 32 -14.82 12.06 -0.66
C ALA A 32 -13.96 13.29 -0.47
N GLU A 33 -13.96 13.83 0.75
CA GLU A 33 -13.05 14.89 1.17
C GLU A 33 -11.82 14.23 1.80
N VAL A 34 -10.72 14.21 1.06
CA VAL A 34 -9.44 13.63 1.49
C VAL A 34 -8.32 14.65 1.38
N MET A 35 -7.26 14.44 2.15
CA MET A 35 -6.04 15.22 2.05
C MET A 35 -5.44 15.09 0.64
N ALA A 36 -4.88 16.20 0.15
CA ALA A 36 -4.05 16.19 -1.05
C ALA A 36 -2.82 15.26 -0.86
N PRO A 37 -2.37 14.56 -1.92
CA PRO A 37 -1.28 13.58 -1.82
C PRO A 37 -0.01 14.18 -1.23
N GLU A 38 0.35 15.42 -1.57
CA GLU A 38 1.55 16.09 -1.07
C GLU A 38 1.46 16.39 0.43
N ARG A 39 0.25 16.67 0.93
CA ARG A 39 0.02 16.90 2.36
C ARG A 39 0.13 15.58 3.13
N ALA A 40 -0.48 14.51 2.61
CA ALA A 40 -0.40 13.18 3.20
C ALA A 40 1.05 12.66 3.22
N GLN A 41 1.81 12.87 2.14
CA GLN A 41 3.22 12.51 2.05
C GLN A 41 4.06 13.23 3.10
N ARG A 42 3.89 14.55 3.26
CA ARG A 42 4.60 15.30 4.31
C ARG A 42 4.27 14.81 5.72
N THR A 43 3.00 14.50 5.98
CA THR A 43 2.58 13.94 7.27
C THR A 43 3.25 12.59 7.53
N ALA A 44 3.31 11.72 6.51
CA ALA A 44 4.02 10.45 6.57
C ALA A 44 5.53 10.60 6.81
N ASP A 45 6.20 11.49 6.07
CA ASP A 45 7.64 11.76 6.24
C ASP A 45 7.96 12.27 7.65
N VAL A 46 7.14 13.19 8.19
CA VAL A 46 7.28 13.69 9.57
C VAL A 46 7.12 12.55 10.56
N TRP A 47 6.11 11.70 10.38
CA TRP A 47 5.90 10.56 11.27
C TRP A 47 7.07 9.56 11.22
N LEU A 48 7.58 9.23 10.03
CA LEU A 48 8.74 8.36 9.87
C LEU A 48 9.98 8.93 10.57
N ALA A 49 10.26 10.22 10.36
CA ALA A 49 11.40 10.88 10.98
C ALA A 49 11.34 10.85 12.51
N MET A 50 10.14 10.94 13.08
CA MET A 50 9.91 10.93 14.53
C MET A 50 9.94 9.53 15.15
N ASN A 51 9.53 8.48 14.43
CA ASN A 51 9.24 7.17 15.01
C ASN A 51 10.10 6.02 14.48
N ALA A 52 10.55 6.08 13.22
CA ALA A 52 11.24 4.97 12.56
C ALA A 52 12.67 5.32 12.09
N GLY A 53 12.94 6.58 11.77
CA GLY A 53 14.29 7.09 11.48
C GLY A 53 14.33 8.17 10.40
N HIS A 54 15.27 9.10 10.52
CA HIS A 54 15.41 10.28 9.65
C HIS A 54 15.90 9.99 8.22
N LEU A 55 16.42 8.78 7.97
CA LEU A 55 16.86 8.35 6.64
C LEU A 55 15.75 7.69 5.83
N LEU A 56 14.56 7.56 6.42
CA LEU A 56 13.38 7.00 5.78
C LEU A 56 12.56 8.12 5.15
N SER A 57 12.06 7.87 3.94
CA SER A 57 11.13 8.76 3.25
C SER A 57 10.05 7.96 2.53
N VAL A 58 8.90 8.59 2.33
CA VAL A 58 7.80 8.04 1.53
C VAL A 58 7.78 8.60 0.11
N GLU A 59 7.41 7.75 -0.83
CA GLU A 59 7.15 8.11 -2.24
C GLU A 59 5.96 7.33 -2.80
N ASN A 60 5.59 7.62 -4.04
CA ASN A 60 4.53 6.93 -4.79
C ASN A 60 3.16 6.95 -4.07
N PRO A 61 2.53 8.12 -3.92
CA PRO A 61 1.22 8.22 -3.28
C PRO A 61 0.14 7.47 -4.08
N GLU A 62 -0.53 6.54 -3.41
CA GLU A 62 -1.68 5.80 -3.95
C GLU A 62 -2.89 5.95 -3.03
N LEU A 63 -4.01 6.46 -3.55
CA LEU A 63 -5.27 6.49 -2.79
C LEU A 63 -5.94 5.13 -2.90
N LEU A 64 -6.13 4.48 -1.76
CA LEU A 64 -6.87 3.23 -1.66
C LEU A 64 -8.31 3.49 -1.22
N LEU A 65 -9.23 2.94 -2.00
CA LEU A 65 -10.66 2.95 -1.73
C LEU A 65 -11.00 1.81 -0.77
N ASP A 66 -10.52 1.95 0.47
CA ASP A 66 -10.73 1.01 1.58
C ASP A 66 -11.59 1.67 2.68
N GLU A 67 -11.92 0.94 3.74
CA GLU A 67 -12.61 1.49 4.92
C GLU A 67 -11.71 1.38 6.16
N PRO A 68 -11.02 2.46 6.58
CA PRO A 68 -11.10 3.84 6.08
C PRO A 68 -10.35 4.08 4.76
N LEU A 69 -10.70 5.18 4.05
CA LEU A 69 -9.93 5.66 2.91
C LEU A 69 -8.50 5.94 3.38
N GLN A 70 -7.52 5.50 2.60
CA GLN A 70 -6.12 5.58 3.01
C GLN A 70 -5.19 5.95 1.86
N TRP A 71 -4.22 6.80 2.15
CA TRP A 71 -3.05 7.01 1.31
C TRP A 71 -2.02 5.94 1.65
N ARG A 72 -1.61 5.17 0.64
CA ARG A 72 -0.50 4.24 0.72
C ARG A 72 0.72 4.82 0.05
N PHE A 73 1.87 4.60 0.68
CA PHE A 73 3.16 5.03 0.18
C PHE A 73 4.17 3.88 0.23
N ASP A 74 5.13 3.91 -0.68
CA ASP A 74 6.34 3.10 -0.58
C ASP A 74 7.35 3.80 0.35
N VAL A 75 7.93 3.06 1.29
CA VAL A 75 8.93 3.55 2.24
C VAL A 75 10.33 3.18 1.77
N TYR A 76 11.17 4.18 1.56
CA TYR A 76 12.55 4.02 1.14
C TYR A 76 13.53 4.40 2.25
N LEU A 77 14.57 3.59 2.41
CA LEU A 77 15.78 3.94 3.13
C LEU A 77 16.78 4.57 2.16
N THR A 78 17.22 5.78 2.48
CA THR A 78 18.24 6.50 1.71
C THR A 78 19.54 6.53 2.49
N THR A 79 20.61 5.96 1.92
CA THR A 79 21.94 5.92 2.53
C THR A 79 22.98 6.48 1.57
N PRO A 80 24.05 7.13 2.06
CA PRO A 80 25.14 7.57 1.20
C PRO A 80 25.81 6.35 0.56
N ASP A 81 26.15 6.46 -0.72
CA ASP A 81 26.97 5.45 -1.38
C ASP A 81 28.45 5.68 -1.00
N LEU A 82 29.03 4.71 -0.29
CA LEU A 82 30.42 4.76 0.16
C LEU A 82 31.44 4.53 -0.98
N THR A 83 30.99 4.00 -2.12
CA THR A 83 31.82 3.73 -3.29
C THR A 83 31.80 4.88 -4.30
N ASN A 84 30.74 5.69 -4.31
CA ASN A 84 30.57 6.78 -5.25
C ASN A 84 30.11 8.07 -4.56
N SER A 85 31.10 8.88 -4.17
CA SER A 85 30.90 10.17 -3.49
C SER A 85 29.91 11.07 -4.23
N GLY A 86 28.93 11.60 -3.49
CA GLY A 86 27.88 12.47 -4.04
C GLY A 86 26.64 11.74 -4.54
N THR A 87 26.59 10.42 -4.42
CA THR A 87 25.41 9.61 -4.76
C THR A 87 24.80 8.97 -3.51
N VAL A 88 23.53 8.60 -3.63
CA VAL A 88 22.78 7.93 -2.57
C VAL A 88 22.21 6.62 -3.08
N THR A 89 22.27 5.58 -2.25
CA THR A 89 21.57 4.33 -2.48
C THR A 89 20.19 4.41 -1.85
N ARG A 90 19.17 4.17 -2.67
CA ARG A 90 17.77 4.13 -2.23
C ARG A 90 17.28 2.70 -2.21
N THR A 91 16.63 2.32 -1.13
CA THR A 91 16.25 0.93 -0.86
C THR A 91 14.80 0.87 -0.41
N LEU A 92 13.95 0.16 -1.15
CA LEU A 92 12.58 -0.09 -0.72
C LEU A 92 12.59 -1.00 0.52
N LEU A 93 12.04 -0.48 1.62
CA LEU A 93 11.89 -1.21 2.88
C LEU A 93 10.49 -1.75 3.08
N GLY A 94 9.45 -1.02 2.69
CA GLY A 94 8.10 -1.46 2.97
C GLY A 94 7.07 -0.47 2.47
N ARG A 95 5.89 -0.52 3.09
CA ARG A 95 4.79 0.39 2.78
C ARG A 95 4.23 0.98 4.05
N LEU A 96 3.77 2.22 3.94
CA LEU A 96 3.11 2.95 5.00
C LEU A 96 1.71 3.32 4.52
N SER A 97 0.70 3.09 5.36
CA SER A 97 -0.66 3.54 5.09
C SER A 97 -1.05 4.61 6.10
N VAL A 98 -1.74 5.63 5.61
CA VAL A 98 -2.16 6.79 6.37
C VAL A 98 -3.63 7.04 6.09
N ASP A 99 -4.44 7.24 7.12
CA ASP A 99 -5.84 7.63 6.97
C ASP A 99 -5.94 8.90 6.11
N ALA A 100 -6.73 8.83 5.05
CA ALA A 100 -6.76 9.84 4.00
C ALA A 100 -7.40 11.15 4.45
N THR A 101 -8.13 11.15 5.57
CA THR A 101 -8.85 12.32 6.09
C THR A 101 -8.07 12.97 7.23
N THR A 102 -7.55 12.16 8.15
CA THR A 102 -6.92 12.61 9.39
C THR A 102 -5.41 12.72 9.29
N GLY A 103 -4.78 11.97 8.37
CA GLY A 103 -3.33 11.85 8.30
C GLY A 103 -2.74 10.94 9.39
N ALA A 104 -3.55 10.18 10.12
CA ALA A 104 -3.08 9.24 11.11
C ALA A 104 -2.48 8.00 10.45
N VAL A 105 -1.30 7.55 10.91
CA VAL A 105 -0.71 6.30 10.43
C VAL A 105 -1.54 5.10 10.88
N ILE A 106 -1.82 4.19 9.95
CA ILE A 106 -2.54 2.95 10.21
C ILE A 106 -1.56 1.91 10.78
N ALA A 107 -1.94 1.28 11.89
CA ALA A 107 -1.15 0.25 12.59
C ALA A 107 0.32 0.65 12.87
N PRO A 108 0.56 1.77 13.58
CA PRO A 108 1.89 2.37 13.73
C PRO A 108 2.95 1.40 14.30
N ASP A 109 2.60 0.64 15.34
CA ASP A 109 3.55 -0.27 16.00
C ASP A 109 4.01 -1.40 15.06
N ALA A 110 3.08 -1.97 14.30
CA ALA A 110 3.40 -3.03 13.33
C ALA A 110 4.30 -2.51 12.20
N VAL A 111 4.06 -1.27 11.76
CA VAL A 111 4.89 -0.62 10.74
C VAL A 111 6.31 -0.38 11.27
N ILE A 112 6.47 0.11 12.51
CA ILE A 112 7.78 0.31 13.11
C ILE A 112 8.53 -1.01 13.21
N GLU A 113 7.88 -2.06 13.69
CA GLU A 113 8.46 -3.40 13.82
C GLU A 113 8.93 -3.93 12.45
N GLU A 114 8.07 -3.85 11.42
CA GLU A 114 8.38 -4.30 10.07
C GLU A 114 9.56 -3.54 9.47
N LEU A 115 9.52 -2.20 9.51
CA LEU A 115 10.55 -1.35 8.91
C LEU A 115 11.89 -1.55 9.62
N THR A 116 11.88 -1.66 10.95
CA THR A 116 13.09 -1.91 11.74
C THR A 116 13.69 -3.27 11.40
N ALA A 117 12.87 -4.33 11.40
CA ALA A 117 13.32 -5.68 11.07
C ALA A 117 13.95 -5.76 9.67
N ARG A 118 13.34 -5.10 8.68
CA ARG A 118 13.84 -5.07 7.30
C ARG A 118 15.11 -4.22 7.15
N ALA A 119 15.19 -3.09 7.85
CA ALA A 119 16.39 -2.27 7.88
C ALA A 119 17.56 -3.07 8.47
N THR A 120 17.38 -3.69 9.63
CA THR A 120 18.41 -4.53 10.28
C THR A 120 18.85 -5.70 9.39
N ALA A 121 17.90 -6.41 8.79
CA ALA A 121 18.20 -7.53 7.89
C ALA A 121 19.03 -7.10 6.67
N ARG A 122 18.82 -5.88 6.16
CA ARG A 122 19.63 -5.34 5.06
C ARG A 122 21.00 -4.85 5.51
N SER A 123 21.11 -4.22 6.69
CA SER A 123 22.41 -3.79 7.23
C SER A 123 23.36 -4.98 7.45
N LEU A 124 22.83 -6.14 7.86
CA LEU A 124 23.62 -7.37 8.01
C LEU A 124 24.10 -8.00 6.69
N ARG A 125 23.48 -7.64 5.55
CA ARG A 125 23.87 -8.14 4.22
C ARG A 125 24.82 -7.20 3.47
N ALA A 126 24.93 -5.96 3.94
CA ALA A 126 25.80 -4.94 3.37
C ALA A 126 27.16 -4.85 4.08
N ALA A 127 27.32 -5.49 5.24
CA ALA A 127 28.57 -5.67 5.98
C ALA A 127 29.28 -6.95 5.56
#